data_AF-A0A1V4ZN76-F1
#
_entry.id   AF-A0A1V4ZN76-F1
#
_cell.length_a   1.000
_cell.length_b   1.000
_cell.length_c   1.000
_cell.angle_alpha   90.00
_cell.angle_beta   90.00
_cell.angle_gamma   90.00
#
_symmetry.space_group_name_H-M   'P 1'
#
loop_
_entity.id
_entity.type
_entity.pdbx_description
1 polymer ?
#
loop_
_entity_poly.entity_id
_entity_poly.type
_entity_poly.pdbx_seq_one_letter_code
_entity_poly.pdbx_strand_id
1 'polypeptide(L)'
;MPWNQIVAGLFPEGAGLDNNDEATWRIIHLPALLGGLFFLDIVTTQSILLSGGTELNPLMVFIVSSPILHAALKALILLIVFGISLVAEQMLKGSSLPFYSILIAMYLFVVSHNLMALVPRIISHLAT
;
A
#
# COMPACT_ATOMS: atom_id res chain seq x y z
N MET A 1 18.36 7.28 -16.41
CA MET A 1 17.35 8.11 -17.11
C MET A 1 16.93 9.21 -16.15
N PRO A 2 16.99 10.50 -16.53
CA PRO A 2 16.59 11.61 -15.66
C PRO A 2 15.12 11.48 -15.25
N TRP A 3 14.79 11.76 -13.98
CA TRP A 3 13.43 11.65 -13.42
C TRP A 3 12.37 12.36 -14.26
N ASN A 4 12.69 13.57 -14.69
CA ASN A 4 11.92 14.41 -15.59
C ASN A 4 11.59 13.74 -16.94
N GLN A 5 12.41 12.82 -17.46
CA GLN A 5 12.12 12.09 -18.69
C GLN A 5 11.16 10.91 -18.47
N ILE A 6 11.19 10.27 -17.30
CA ILE A 6 10.26 9.18 -16.96
C ILE A 6 8.85 9.75 -16.78
N VAL A 7 8.74 10.89 -16.06
CA VAL A 7 7.48 11.59 -15.86
C VAL A 7 6.93 12.12 -17.19
N ALA A 8 7.76 12.75 -18.03
CA ALA A 8 7.35 13.21 -19.36
C ALA A 8 6.93 12.06 -20.30
N GLY A 9 7.52 10.86 -20.15
CA GLY A 9 7.11 9.67 -20.91
C GLY A 9 5.80 9.04 -20.42
N LEU A 10 5.43 9.25 -19.16
CA LEU A 10 4.17 8.77 -18.57
C LEU A 10 2.98 9.69 -18.86
N PHE A 11 3.22 10.96 -19.21
CA PHE A 11 2.17 11.94 -19.44
C PHE A 11 2.42 12.70 -20.76
N PRO A 12 1.64 12.45 -21.83
CA PRO A 12 1.83 13.15 -23.10
C PRO A 12 1.57 14.65 -22.95
N GLU A 13 2.35 15.46 -23.67
CA GLU A 13 2.19 16.92 -23.72
C GLU A 13 0.75 17.28 -24.12
N GLY A 14 0.04 18.02 -23.27
CA GLY A 14 -1.38 18.38 -23.47
C GLY A 14 -2.39 17.57 -22.64
N ALA A 15 -1.97 16.61 -21.82
CA ALA A 15 -2.86 15.82 -20.93
C ALA A 15 -3.48 16.63 -19.76
N GLY A 16 -3.45 17.96 -19.78
CA GLY A 16 -3.98 18.81 -18.68
C GLY A 16 -3.19 18.75 -17.37
N LEU A 17 -2.07 18.04 -17.36
CA LEU A 17 -1.07 18.06 -16.30
C LEU A 17 -0.05 19.14 -16.64
N ASP A 18 -0.41 20.42 -16.41
CA ASP A 18 0.61 21.46 -16.32
C ASP A 18 1.67 21.02 -15.29
N ASN A 19 2.90 21.53 -15.39
CA ASN A 19 4.05 21.30 -14.49
C ASN A 19 3.74 21.71 -13.03
N ASN A 20 2.72 21.11 -12.45
CA ASN A 20 2.13 21.42 -11.18
C ASN A 20 2.66 20.35 -10.24
N ASP A 21 3.55 20.77 -9.35
CA ASP A 21 4.20 19.92 -8.34
C ASP A 21 3.21 18.98 -7.64
N GLU A 22 1.96 19.39 -7.50
CA GLU A 22 0.89 18.61 -6.86
C GLU A 22 0.54 17.29 -7.53
N ALA A 23 0.43 17.23 -8.87
CA ALA A 23 0.04 15.98 -9.55
C ALA A 23 1.15 14.95 -9.45
N THR A 24 2.38 15.39 -9.74
CA THR A 24 3.61 14.61 -9.54
C THR A 24 3.73 14.14 -8.09
N TRP A 25 3.42 15.03 -7.13
CA TRP A 25 3.44 14.68 -5.71
C TRP A 25 2.45 13.55 -5.39
N ARG A 26 1.20 13.65 -5.85
CA ARG A 26 0.16 12.61 -5.63
C ARG A 26 0.55 11.26 -6.21
N ILE A 27 1.05 11.26 -7.44
CA ILE A 27 1.41 10.05 -8.19
C ILE A 27 2.56 9.29 -7.50
N ILE A 28 3.41 9.96 -6.73
CA ILE A 28 4.52 9.31 -6.02
C ILE A 28 4.15 9.00 -4.56
N HIS A 29 3.69 10.02 -3.83
CA HIS A 29 3.58 9.95 -2.37
C HIS A 29 2.42 9.08 -1.91
N LEU A 30 1.28 9.11 -2.61
CA LEU A 30 0.12 8.29 -2.25
C LEU A 30 0.39 6.79 -2.44
N PRO A 31 0.93 6.31 -3.57
CA PRO A 31 1.33 4.90 -3.69
C PRO A 31 2.50 4.54 -2.78
N ALA A 32 3.47 5.45 -2.52
CA ALA A 32 4.53 5.18 -1.55
C ALA A 32 3.98 4.99 -0.12
N LEU A 33 3.06 5.85 0.30
CA LEU A 33 2.37 5.74 1.58
C LEU A 33 1.58 4.43 1.68
N LEU A 34 0.80 4.10 0.64
CA LEU A 34 0.06 2.84 0.57
C LEU A 34 1.00 1.63 0.60
N GLY A 35 2.13 1.68 -0.10
CA GLY A 35 3.16 0.65 -0.07
C GLY A 35 3.78 0.48 1.32
N GLY A 36 4.01 1.58 2.04
CA GLY A 36 4.43 1.55 3.44
C GLY A 36 3.40 0.86 4.34
N LEU A 37 2.11 1.15 4.15
CA LEU A 37 1.04 0.47 4.88
C LEU A 37 0.96 -1.02 4.54
N PHE A 38 1.15 -1.41 3.27
CA PHE A 38 1.20 -2.82 2.87
C PHE A 38 2.37 -3.54 3.52
N PHE A 39 3.53 -2.89 3.59
CA PHE A 39 4.70 -3.44 4.27
C PHE A 39 4.42 -3.65 5.76
N LEU A 40 3.83 -2.66 6.43
CA LEU A 40 3.48 -2.75 7.84
C LEU A 40 2.44 -3.85 8.11
N ASP A 41 1.46 -4.00 7.22
CA ASP A 41 0.49 -5.09 7.27
C ASP A 41 1.16 -6.48 7.14
N ILE A 42 2.11 -6.63 6.20
CA ILE A 42 2.91 -7.87 6.08
C ILE A 42 3.67 -8.14 7.38
N VAL A 43 4.43 -7.17 7.88
CA VAL A 43 5.26 -7.32 9.08
C VAL A 43 4.41 -7.68 10.30
N THR A 44 3.31 -6.96 10.51
CA THR A 44 2.42 -7.19 11.66
C THR A 44 1.73 -8.55 11.56
N THR A 45 1.23 -8.94 10.39
CA THR A 45 0.62 -10.26 10.17
C THR A 45 1.61 -11.39 10.42
N GLN A 46 2.82 -11.30 9.86
CA GLN A 46 3.86 -12.31 10.08
C GLN A 46 4.26 -12.41 11.55
N SER A 47 4.36 -11.28 12.25
CA SER A 47 4.68 -11.26 13.67
C SER A 47 3.58 -11.93 14.52
N ILE A 48 2.30 -11.71 14.16
CA ILE A 48 1.16 -12.36 14.82
C ILE A 48 1.22 -13.88 14.61
N LEU A 49 1.46 -14.35 13.38
CA LEU A 49 1.55 -15.78 13.07
C LEU A 49 2.71 -16.45 13.80
N LEU A 50 3.88 -15.81 13.83
CA LEU A 50 5.05 -16.29 14.57
C LEU A 50 4.80 -16.35 16.09
N SER A 51 3.91 -15.49 16.60
CA SER A 51 3.49 -15.46 18.01
C SER A 51 2.31 -16.42 18.30
N GLY A 52 2.03 -17.38 17.41
CA GLY A 52 0.96 -18.37 17.57
C GLY A 52 -0.45 -17.83 17.32
N GLY A 53 -0.59 -16.68 16.65
CA GLY A 53 -1.87 -16.18 16.15
C GLY A 53 -2.31 -16.93 14.89
N THR A 54 -3.59 -16.78 14.51
CA THR A 54 -4.18 -17.44 13.34
C THR A 54 -4.89 -16.44 12.45
N GLU A 55 -4.71 -16.57 11.13
CA GLU A 55 -5.46 -15.80 10.14
C GLU A 55 -6.91 -16.31 10.07
N LEU A 56 -7.88 -15.40 10.18
CA LEU A 56 -9.31 -15.77 10.20
C LEU A 56 -9.90 -15.94 8.81
N ASN A 57 -9.33 -15.28 7.80
CA ASN A 57 -9.81 -15.37 6.43
C ASN A 57 -9.21 -16.62 5.75
N PRO A 58 -10.02 -17.64 5.40
CA PRO A 58 -9.51 -18.90 4.86
C PRO A 58 -8.72 -18.74 3.55
N LEU A 59 -9.04 -17.74 2.73
CA LEU A 59 -8.29 -17.47 1.50
C LEU A 59 -6.92 -16.87 1.81
N MET A 60 -6.86 -15.98 2.81
CA MET A 60 -5.61 -15.36 3.21
C MET A 60 -4.71 -16.30 3.98
N VAL A 61 -5.23 -17.30 4.70
CA VAL A 61 -4.43 -18.31 5.43
C VAL A 61 -3.32 -18.90 4.55
N PHE A 62 -3.64 -19.29 3.32
CA PHE A 62 -2.65 -19.83 2.38
C PHE A 62 -1.63 -18.75 1.96
N ILE A 63 -2.10 -17.54 1.69
CA ILE A 63 -1.28 -16.43 1.23
C ILE A 63 -0.28 -15.98 2.30
N VAL A 64 -0.73 -15.82 3.54
CA VAL A 64 0.08 -15.33 4.65
C VAL A 64 1.01 -16.41 5.21
N SER A 65 0.78 -17.69 4.92
CA SER A 65 1.67 -18.78 5.31
C SER A 65 3.07 -18.69 4.69
N SER A 66 3.20 -17.98 3.56
CA SER A 66 4.48 -17.66 2.92
C SER A 66 4.69 -16.15 2.90
N PRO A 67 5.69 -15.62 3.62
CA PRO A 67 6.00 -14.18 3.60
C PRO A 67 6.24 -13.65 2.19
N ILE A 68 6.84 -14.48 1.33
CA ILE A 68 7.12 -14.16 -0.07
C ILE A 68 5.82 -14.04 -0.86
N LEU A 69 4.88 -14.97 -0.67
CA LEU A 69 3.61 -14.97 -1.39
C LEU A 69 2.72 -13.81 -0.92
N HIS A 70 2.73 -13.49 0.37
CA HIS A 70 2.06 -12.32 0.92
C HIS A 70 2.64 -11.02 0.33
N ALA A 71 3.96 -10.87 0.30
CA ALA A 71 4.62 -9.72 -0.30
C ALA A 71 4.35 -9.59 -1.81
N ALA A 72 4.40 -10.70 -2.55
CA ALA A 72 4.11 -10.73 -3.98
C ALA A 72 2.68 -10.27 -4.30
N LEU A 73 1.69 -10.72 -3.52
CA LEU A 73 0.31 -10.29 -3.68
C LEU A 73 0.16 -8.80 -3.41
N LYS A 74 0.76 -8.29 -2.34
CA LYS A 74 0.71 -6.86 -2.00
C LYS A 74 1.40 -6.00 -3.07
N ALA A 75 2.54 -6.45 -3.60
CA ALA A 75 3.23 -5.79 -4.69
C ALA A 75 2.38 -5.76 -5.97
N LEU A 76 1.72 -6.87 -6.32
CA LEU A 76 0.81 -6.94 -7.47
C LEU A 76 -0.38 -5.98 -7.31
N ILE A 77 -1.02 -5.97 -6.14
CA ILE A 77 -2.13 -5.05 -5.85
C ILE A 77 -1.64 -3.60 -5.96
N LEU A 78 -0.45 -3.28 -5.41
CA LEU A 78 0.10 -1.92 -5.48
C LEU A 78 0.36 -1.49 -6.92
N LEU A 79 0.89 -2.37 -7.77
CA LEU A 79 1.09 -2.09 -9.20
C LEU A 79 -0.22 -1.84 -9.94
N ILE A 80 -1.26 -2.63 -9.65
CA ILE A 80 -2.60 -2.47 -10.24
C ILE A 80 -3.21 -1.14 -9.80
N VAL A 81 -3.20 -0.85 -8.49
CA VAL A 81 -3.70 0.42 -7.93
C VAL A 81 -2.96 1.60 -8.53
N PHE A 82 -1.64 1.51 -8.65
CA PHE A 82 -0.81 2.54 -9.26
C PHE A 82 -1.18 2.77 -10.74
N GLY A 83 -1.29 1.69 -11.53
CA GLY A 83 -1.69 1.78 -12.93
C GLY A 83 -3.09 2.36 -13.13
N ILE A 84 -4.08 1.90 -12.37
CA ILE A 84 -5.45 2.45 -12.39
C ILE A 84 -5.44 3.93 -12.01
N SER A 85 -4.67 4.29 -10.98
CA SER A 85 -4.57 5.68 -10.54
C SER A 85 -3.92 6.58 -11.59
N LEU A 86 -2.91 6.09 -12.31
CA LEU A 86 -2.28 6.85 -13.40
C LEU A 86 -3.29 7.14 -14.51
N VAL A 87 -4.03 6.10 -14.94
CA VAL A 87 -5.07 6.25 -15.96
C VAL A 87 -6.18 7.18 -15.49
N ALA A 88 -6.63 7.05 -14.25
CA ALA A 88 -7.65 7.92 -13.67
C ALA A 88 -7.20 9.39 -13.65
N GLU A 89 -5.97 9.65 -13.21
CA GLU A 89 -5.41 11.01 -13.16
C GLU A 89 -5.27 11.64 -14.56
N GLN A 90 -4.98 10.82 -15.59
CA GLN A 90 -4.98 11.25 -16.99
C GLN A 90 -6.38 11.57 -17.53
N MET A 91 -7.42 10.87 -17.07
CA MET A 91 -8.81 11.12 -17.49
C MET A 91 -9.41 12.35 -16.79
N LEU A 92 -9.13 12.50 -15.49
CA LEU A 92 -9.61 13.62 -14.67
C LEU A 92 -8.58 13.94 -13.59
N LYS A 93 -7.97 15.13 -13.69
CA LYS A 93 -6.97 15.63 -12.73
C LYS A 93 -7.54 15.60 -11.31
N GLY A 94 -6.80 15.02 -10.37
CA GLY A 94 -7.19 14.88 -8.97
C GLY A 94 -8.12 13.69 -8.66
N SER A 95 -8.51 12.88 -9.65
CA SER A 95 -9.36 11.70 -9.40
C SER A 95 -8.64 10.58 -8.63
N SER A 96 -7.31 10.55 -8.65
CA SER A 96 -6.50 9.61 -7.87
C SER A 96 -6.63 9.81 -6.35
N LEU A 97 -6.86 11.04 -5.90
CA LEU A 97 -6.93 11.42 -4.48
C LEU A 97 -8.00 10.66 -3.69
N PRO A 98 -9.30 10.69 -4.07
CA PRO A 98 -10.32 9.96 -3.33
C PRO A 98 -10.08 8.45 -3.38
N PHE A 99 -9.57 7.92 -4.49
CA PHE A 99 -9.26 6.49 -4.63
C PHE A 99 -8.20 6.03 -3.64
N TYR A 100 -7.04 6.72 -3.58
CA TYR A 100 -6.01 6.42 -2.59
C TYR A 100 -6.48 6.67 -1.16
N SER A 101 -7.27 7.73 -0.92
CA SER A 101 -7.75 8.06 0.43
C SER A 101 -8.54 6.91 1.06
N ILE A 102 -9.41 6.26 0.26
CA ILE A 102 -10.19 5.09 0.71
C ILE A 102 -9.25 3.91 1.04
N LEU A 103 -8.30 3.61 0.16
CA LEU A 103 -7.36 2.51 0.35
C LEU A 103 -6.46 2.74 1.56
N ILE A 104 -5.93 3.95 1.73
CA ILE A 104 -5.11 4.34 2.87
C ILE A 104 -5.91 4.22 4.16
N ALA A 105 -7.13 4.76 4.22
CA ALA A 105 -7.98 4.67 5.41
C ALA A 105 -8.28 3.21 5.79
N MET A 106 -8.61 2.37 4.80
CA MET A 106 -8.83 0.95 5.02
C MET A 106 -7.57 0.26 5.58
N TYR A 107 -6.40 0.53 5.00
CA TYR A 107 -5.16 -0.11 5.45
C TYR A 107 -4.64 0.42 6.78
N LEU A 108 -4.89 1.69 7.11
CA LEU A 108 -4.65 2.21 8.45
C LEU A 108 -5.47 1.45 9.50
N PHE A 109 -6.74 1.13 9.19
CA PHE A 109 -7.56 0.32 10.07
C PHE A 109 -7.01 -1.10 10.24
N VAL A 110 -6.63 -1.76 9.14
CA VAL A 110 -6.03 -3.12 9.17
C VAL A 110 -4.75 -3.15 10.02
N VAL A 111 -3.83 -2.23 9.75
CA VAL A 111 -2.57 -2.10 10.51
C VAL A 111 -2.85 -1.86 11.99
N SER A 112 -3.78 -0.96 12.31
CA SER A 112 -4.12 -0.64 13.70
C SER A 112 -4.69 -1.86 14.42
N HIS A 113 -5.57 -2.62 13.75
CA HIS A 113 -6.11 -3.87 14.27
C HIS A 113 -5.01 -4.90 14.55
N ASN A 114 -4.08 -5.09 13.60
CA ASN A 114 -2.96 -6.01 13.78
C ASN A 114 -2.03 -5.57 14.91
N LEU A 115 -1.74 -4.27 15.04
CA LEU A 115 -0.95 -3.73 16.15
C LEU A 115 -1.63 -3.98 17.50
N MET A 116 -2.95 -3.76 17.61
CA MET A 116 -3.70 -4.05 18.84
C MET A 116 -3.64 -5.54 19.22
N ALA A 117 -3.61 -6.44 18.24
CA ALA A 117 -3.45 -7.88 18.48
C ALA A 117 -2.00 -8.28 18.85
N LEU A 118 -1.01 -7.55 18.33
CA LEU A 118 0.41 -7.86 18.48
C LEU A 118 1.03 -7.29 19.77
N VAL A 119 0.72 -6.04 20.13
CA VAL A 119 1.32 -5.34 21.27
C VAL A 119 1.22 -6.13 22.59
N PRO A 120 0.05 -6.70 22.98
CA PRO A 120 -0.05 -7.49 24.21
C PRO A 120 0.86 -8.72 24.21
N ARG A 121 1.10 -9.34 23.04
CA ARG A 121 1.95 -10.53 22.88
C ARG A 121 3.43 -10.18 23.02
N ILE A 122 3.84 -9.04 22.49
CA ILE A 122 5.22 -8.56 22.66
C ILE A 122 5.50 -8.25 24.13
N ILE A 123 4.57 -7.57 24.80
CA ILE A 123 4.73 -7.23 26.23
C ILE A 123 4.85 -8.49 27.08
N SER A 124 4.05 -9.53 26.82
CA SER A 124 4.12 -10.78 27.58
C SER A 124 5.45 -11.53 27.40
N HIS A 125 6.08 -11.46 26.23
CA HIS A 125 7.41 -12.05 25.99
C HIS A 125 8.57 -11.25 26.60
N LEU A 126 8.40 -9.94 26.81
CA LEU A 126 9.43 -9.10 27.45
C LEU A 126 9.34 -9.14 28.99
N ALA A 127 8.20 -9.56 29.54
CA ALA A 127 7.97 -9.67 30.98
C ALA A 127 8.42 -11.02 31.58
N THR A 128 8.91 -11.94 30.76
CA THR A 128 9.47 -13.25 31.12
C THR A 128 10.98 -13.25 30.96
#